data_AF-A0A972TE60-F1
#
_entry.id   AF-A0A972TE60-F1
#
_cell.length_a   1.000
_cell.length_b   1.000
_cell.length_c   1.000
_cell.angle_alpha   90.00
_cell.angle_beta   90.00
_cell.angle_gamma   90.00
#
_symmetry.space_group_name_H-M   'P 1'
#
loop_
_entity.id
_entity.type
_entity.pdbx_description
1 polymer ?
#
loop_
_entity_poly.entity_id
_entity_poly.type
_entity_poly.pdbx_seq_one_letter_code
_entity_poly.pdbx_strand_id
1 'polypeptide(L)'
;MKKGFVAIILILCFLLQGCGQIAGANFLAAKGTVLYKKGRYQEAVVALKEAIKVRKSHGSAHYYLTLSYAKMGKKKEAIRGLEDYLEYTKKPNVWLSPIDKGIIPKCEDLLRKLKTGSEASQKMS
;
A
#
# COMPACT_ATOMS: atom_id res chain seq x y z
N MET A 1 29.38 33.94 -14.67
CA MET A 1 29.54 32.51 -15.04
C MET A 1 29.15 31.50 -13.95
N LYS A 2 28.97 31.87 -12.67
CA LYS A 2 28.69 30.90 -11.57
C LYS A 2 27.20 30.51 -11.38
N LYS A 3 26.25 31.36 -11.82
CA LYS A 3 24.80 31.14 -11.59
C LYS A 3 24.20 30.01 -12.44
N GLY A 4 24.68 29.82 -13.68
CA GLY A 4 24.23 28.73 -14.56
C GLY A 4 24.70 27.34 -14.11
N PHE A 5 25.90 27.25 -13.53
CA PHE A 5 26.46 25.99 -13.05
C PHE A 5 25.72 25.46 -11.82
N VAL A 6 25.32 26.35 -10.91
CA VAL A 6 24.49 26.00 -9.74
C VAL A 6 23.11 25.50 -10.18
N ALA A 7 22.50 26.12 -11.18
CA ALA A 7 21.22 25.66 -11.71
C ALA A 7 21.30 24.25 -12.32
N ILE A 8 22.38 23.95 -13.06
CA ILE A 8 22.61 22.62 -13.65
C ILE A 8 22.81 21.57 -12.55
N ILE A 9 23.58 21.88 -11.49
CA ILE A 9 23.76 20.96 -10.35
C ILE A 9 22.43 20.68 -9.64
N LEU A 10 21.59 21.69 -9.43
CA LEU A 10 20.28 21.50 -8.79
C LEU A 10 19.33 20.66 -9.64
N ILE A 11 19.32 20.86 -10.96
CA ILE A 11 18.54 20.05 -11.91
C ILE A 11 19.05 18.60 -11.91
N LEU A 12 20.36 18.38 -11.92
CA LEU A 12 20.96 17.04 -11.85
C LEU A 12 20.67 16.34 -10.51
N CYS A 13 20.72 17.06 -9.38
CA CYS A 13 20.33 16.51 -8.08
C CYS A 13 18.84 16.13 -8.03
N PHE A 14 17.96 16.90 -8.66
CA PHE A 14 16.53 16.60 -8.73
C PHE A 14 16.24 15.35 -9.59
N LEU A 15 17.00 15.15 -10.67
CA LEU A 15 16.91 13.96 -11.53
C LEU A 15 17.45 12.70 -10.84
N LEU A 16 18.48 12.82 -9.99
CA LEU A 16 19.06 11.70 -9.24
C LEU A 16 18.18 11.23 -8.06
N GLN A 17 17.28 12.08 -7.55
CA GLN A 17 16.35 11.69 -6.48
C GLN A 17 15.22 10.76 -6.93
N GLY A 18 14.97 10.63 -8.24
CA GLY A 18 13.86 9.85 -8.77
C GLY A 18 14.01 8.32 -8.66
N CYS A 19 15.24 7.79 -8.64
CA CYS A 19 15.47 6.34 -8.68
C CYS A 19 15.43 5.68 -7.29
N GLY A 20 15.73 6.45 -6.22
CA GLY A 20 15.79 5.93 -4.84
C GLY A 20 14.43 5.59 -4.21
N GLN A 21 13.33 6.13 -4.74
CA GLN A 21 12.01 5.97 -4.13
C GLN A 21 11.39 4.59 -4.43
N ILE A 22 11.55 4.04 -5.64
CA ILE A 22 10.91 2.75 -6.01
C ILE A 22 11.43 1.58 -5.16
N ALA A 23 12.74 1.52 -4.93
CA ALA A 23 13.34 0.54 -4.00
C ALA A 23 12.82 0.72 -2.57
N GLY A 24 12.55 1.97 -2.17
CA GLY A 24 11.95 2.30 -0.88
C GLY A 24 10.57 1.67 -0.69
N ALA A 25 9.70 1.64 -1.71
CA ALA A 25 8.36 1.07 -1.59
C ALA A 25 8.39 -0.43 -1.22
N ASN A 26 9.23 -1.20 -1.91
CA ASN A 26 9.35 -2.65 -1.65
C ASN A 26 9.95 -2.92 -0.27
N PHE A 27 10.97 -2.16 0.13
CA PHE A 27 11.57 -2.27 1.45
C PHE A 27 10.57 -1.94 2.57
N LEU A 28 9.82 -0.84 2.43
CA LEU A 28 8.77 -0.43 3.37
C LEU A 28 7.65 -1.48 3.47
N ALA A 29 7.24 -2.06 2.34
CA ALA A 29 6.25 -3.13 2.31
C ALA A 29 6.76 -4.41 2.99
N ALA A 30 8.03 -4.78 2.77
CA ALA A 30 8.66 -5.92 3.42
C ALA A 30 8.76 -5.70 4.94
N LYS A 31 9.20 -4.52 5.38
CA LYS A 31 9.23 -4.12 6.79
C LYS A 31 7.83 -4.22 7.41
N GLY A 32 6.82 -3.66 6.76
CA GLY A 32 5.43 -3.73 7.21
C GLY A 32 4.91 -5.17 7.31
N THR A 33 5.27 -6.03 6.36
CA THR A 33 4.93 -7.46 6.37
C THR A 33 5.55 -8.18 7.57
N VAL A 34 6.82 -7.91 7.87
CA VAL A 34 7.51 -8.49 9.03
C VAL A 34 6.88 -8.01 10.33
N LEU A 35 6.55 -6.71 10.44
CA LEU A 35 5.88 -6.14 11.61
C LEU A 35 4.51 -6.78 11.84
N TYR A 36 3.72 -6.98 10.78
CA TYR A 36 2.45 -7.68 10.84
C TYR A 36 2.63 -9.12 11.37
N LYS A 37 3.61 -9.86 10.83
CA LYS A 37 3.92 -11.22 11.28
C LYS A 37 4.35 -11.28 12.76
N LYS A 38 4.96 -10.20 13.27
CA LYS A 38 5.32 -10.04 14.69
C LYS A 38 4.19 -9.54 15.58
N GLY A 39 2.97 -9.36 15.04
CA GLY A 39 1.82 -8.82 15.80
C GLY A 39 1.88 -7.32 16.06
N ARG A 40 2.87 -6.61 15.53
CA ARG A 40 3.06 -5.15 15.70
C ARG A 40 2.22 -4.39 14.66
N TYR A 41 0.90 -4.51 14.76
CA TYR A 41 -0.03 -4.08 13.72
C TYR A 41 -0.02 -2.57 13.48
N GLN A 42 0.07 -1.75 14.54
CA GLN A 42 0.12 -0.30 14.45
C GLN A 42 1.33 0.17 13.63
N GLU A 43 2.50 -0.43 13.89
CA GLU A 43 3.73 -0.09 13.18
C GLU A 43 3.73 -0.64 11.76
N ALA A 44 3.13 -1.81 11.55
CA ALA A 44 2.88 -2.34 10.22
C ALA A 44 2.05 -1.33 9.39
N VAL A 45 0.97 -0.79 9.96
CA VAL A 45 0.14 0.23 9.30
C VAL A 45 0.97 1.44 8.86
N VAL A 46 1.88 1.93 9.71
CA VAL A 46 2.76 3.08 9.37
C VAL A 46 3.63 2.74 8.15
N ALA A 47 4.40 1.65 8.21
CA ALA A 47 5.30 1.26 7.13
C ALA A 47 4.57 0.95 5.82
N LEU A 48 3.39 0.32 5.90
CA LEU A 48 2.60 -0.05 4.72
C LEU A 48 1.96 1.18 4.07
N LYS A 49 1.51 2.16 4.85
CA LYS A 49 1.04 3.44 4.31
C LYS A 49 2.16 4.19 3.59
N GLU A 50 3.37 4.18 4.14
CA GLU A 50 4.53 4.79 3.48
C GLU A 50 4.84 4.09 2.15
N ALA A 51 4.82 2.75 2.12
CA ALA A 51 4.97 1.99 0.87
C ALA A 51 3.93 2.38 -0.19
N ILE A 52 2.67 2.56 0.22
CA ILE A 52 1.56 2.96 -0.67
C ILE A 52 1.71 4.41 -1.15
N LYS A 53 2.21 5.32 -0.31
CA LYS A 53 2.50 6.71 -0.73
C LYS A 53 3.52 6.75 -1.84
N VAL A 54 4.54 5.90 -1.74
CA VAL A 54 5.59 5.81 -2.76
C VAL A 54 5.09 5.09 -4.01
N ARG A 55 4.36 3.98 -3.84
CA ARG A 55 3.82 3.17 -4.94
C ARG A 55 2.37 2.80 -4.66
N LYS A 56 1.45 3.60 -5.21
CA LYS A 56 0.00 3.43 -4.99
C LYS A 56 -0.54 2.07 -5.42
N SER A 57 0.06 1.45 -6.45
CA SER A 57 -0.28 0.12 -6.96
C SER A 57 0.35 -1.04 -6.19
N HIS A 58 1.02 -0.82 -5.06
CA HIS A 58 1.71 -1.90 -4.35
C HIS A 58 0.74 -2.88 -3.68
N GLY A 59 0.46 -4.00 -4.34
CA GLY A 59 -0.58 -4.94 -3.94
C GLY A 59 -0.34 -5.58 -2.57
N SER A 60 0.90 -6.05 -2.30
CA SER A 60 1.24 -6.61 -0.98
C SER A 60 1.06 -5.60 0.15
N ALA A 61 1.36 -4.32 -0.11
CA ALA A 61 1.24 -3.29 0.92
C ALA A 61 -0.24 -3.08 1.31
N HIS A 62 -1.14 -3.00 0.33
CA HIS A 62 -2.59 -2.92 0.57
C HIS A 62 -3.14 -4.17 1.25
N TYR A 63 -2.68 -5.36 0.85
CA TYR A 63 -3.10 -6.63 1.45
C TYR A 63 -2.73 -6.69 2.94
N TYR A 64 -1.46 -6.46 3.29
CA TYR A 64 -1.01 -6.48 4.68
C TYR A 64 -1.55 -5.30 5.49
N LEU A 65 -1.83 -4.16 4.86
CA LEU A 65 -2.43 -3.00 5.54
C LEU A 65 -3.85 -3.35 6.00
N THR A 66 -4.61 -3.98 5.10
CA THR A 66 -5.96 -4.47 5.37
C THR A 66 -5.93 -5.49 6.51
N LEU A 67 -5.04 -6.48 6.45
CA LEU A 67 -4.91 -7.46 7.52
C LEU A 67 -4.53 -6.83 8.87
N SER A 68 -3.61 -5.86 8.86
CA SER A 68 -3.21 -5.14 10.06
C SER A 68 -4.38 -4.38 10.68
N TYR A 69 -5.17 -3.68 9.87
CA TYR A 69 -6.38 -3.02 10.35
C TYR A 69 -7.43 -4.00 10.88
N ALA A 70 -7.66 -5.11 10.18
CA ALA A 70 -8.60 -6.13 10.63
C ALA A 70 -8.19 -6.72 11.99
N LYS A 71 -6.89 -6.98 12.20
CA LYS A 71 -6.34 -7.43 13.48
C LYS A 71 -6.46 -6.41 14.60
N MET A 72 -6.50 -5.12 14.26
CA MET A 72 -6.75 -4.03 15.21
C MET A 72 -8.26 -3.75 15.45
N GLY A 73 -9.16 -4.57 14.88
CA GLY A 73 -10.62 -4.33 14.96
C GLY A 73 -11.12 -3.19 14.07
N LYS A 74 -10.24 -2.56 13.29
CA LYS A 74 -10.51 -1.41 12.40
C LYS A 74 -11.05 -1.87 11.05
N LYS A 75 -12.14 -2.63 11.11
CA LYS A 75 -12.68 -3.36 9.97
C LYS A 75 -13.22 -2.43 8.87
N LYS A 76 -13.82 -1.31 9.23
CA LYS A 76 -14.35 -0.32 8.28
C LYS A 76 -13.24 0.31 7.46
N GLU A 77 -12.13 0.66 8.11
CA GLU A 77 -10.94 1.21 7.47
C GLU A 77 -10.25 0.18 6.57
N ALA A 78 -10.22 -1.09 6.99
CA ALA A 78 -9.71 -2.19 6.19
C ALA A 78 -10.50 -2.36 4.88
N ILE A 79 -11.83 -2.38 4.96
CA ILE A 79 -12.72 -2.50 3.80
C ILE A 79 -12.52 -1.32 2.86
N ARG A 80 -12.63 -0.09 3.36
CA ARG A 80 -12.52 1.12 2.54
C ARG A 80 -11.19 1.20 1.81
N GLY A 81 -10.07 0.98 2.52
CA GLY A 81 -8.74 1.07 1.92
C GLY A 81 -8.52 0.01 0.82
N LEU A 82 -9.11 -1.18 0.98
CA LEU A 82 -9.02 -2.24 0.00
C LEU A 82 -9.91 -2.01 -1.21
N GLU A 83 -11.09 -1.42 -1.03
CA GLU A 83 -11.96 -0.96 -2.13
C GLU A 83 -11.27 0.10 -2.97
N ASP A 84 -10.70 1.12 -2.33
CA ASP A 84 -9.95 2.20 -3.01
C ASP A 84 -8.79 1.65 -3.85
N TYR A 85 -8.10 0.63 -3.35
CA TYR A 85 -7.03 -0.06 -4.10
C TYR A 85 -7.58 -0.79 -5.33
N LEU A 86 -8.63 -1.60 -5.16
CA LEU A 86 -9.21 -2.36 -6.27
C LEU A 86 -9.81 -1.44 -7.33
N GLU A 87 -10.46 -0.35 -6.93
CA GLU A 87 -10.93 0.67 -7.87
C GLU A 87 -9.77 1.34 -8.60
N TYR A 88 -8.68 1.69 -7.88
CA TYR A 88 -7.49 2.24 -8.50
C TYR A 88 -6.90 1.29 -9.55
N THR A 89 -6.86 -0.02 -9.30
CA THR A 89 -6.35 -1.01 -10.27
C THR A 89 -7.19 -1.16 -11.53
N LYS A 90 -8.48 -0.76 -11.51
CA LYS A 90 -9.39 -0.83 -12.66
C LYS A 90 -9.26 0.36 -13.61
N LYS A 91 -8.58 1.43 -13.19
CA LYS A 91 -8.45 2.64 -14.02
C LYS A 91 -7.68 2.32 -15.31
N PRO A 92 -8.13 2.85 -16.46
CA PRO A 92 -7.37 2.71 -17.70
C PRO A 92 -5.98 3.34 -17.51
N ASN A 93 -4.95 2.69 -18.05
CA ASN A 93 -3.55 3.14 -18.00
C ASN A 93 -2.82 3.01 -16.66
N VAL A 94 -3.35 2.25 -15.69
CA VAL A 94 -2.57 1.88 -14.50
C VAL A 94 -1.65 0.72 -14.85
N TRP A 95 -0.34 0.97 -14.80
CA TRP A 95 0.64 -0.10 -14.89
C TRP A 95 0.69 -0.88 -13.57
N LEU A 96 0.46 -2.18 -13.67
CA LEU A 96 0.54 -3.13 -12.56
C LEU A 96 1.64 -4.15 -12.88
N SER A 97 2.57 -4.34 -11.95
CA SER A 97 3.56 -5.39 -12.10
C SER A 97 2.88 -6.77 -12.08
N PRO A 98 3.50 -7.83 -12.65
CA PRO A 98 2.96 -9.19 -12.59
C PRO A 98 2.66 -9.64 -11.15
N ILE A 99 3.48 -9.20 -10.20
CA ILE A 99 3.32 -9.50 -8.78
C ILE A 99 2.05 -8.83 -8.22
N ASP A 100 1.84 -7.54 -8.49
CA ASP A 100 0.65 -6.85 -7.99
C ASP A 100 -0.63 -7.37 -8.64
N LYS A 101 -0.59 -7.71 -9.93
CA LYS A 101 -1.72 -8.38 -10.63
C LYS A 101 -2.06 -9.71 -9.97
N GLY A 102 -1.07 -10.54 -9.66
CA GLY A 102 -1.28 -11.84 -9.01
C GLY A 102 -1.85 -11.75 -7.59
N ILE A 103 -1.77 -10.59 -6.95
CA ILE A 103 -2.32 -10.38 -5.60
C ILE A 103 -3.79 -9.95 -5.64
N ILE A 104 -4.28 -9.38 -6.75
CA ILE A 104 -5.66 -8.87 -6.87
C ILE A 104 -6.71 -9.91 -6.42
N PRO A 105 -6.68 -11.18 -6.87
CA PRO A 105 -7.68 -12.17 -6.42
C PRO A 105 -7.65 -12.41 -4.90
N LYS A 106 -6.47 -12.32 -4.27
CA LYS A 106 -6.33 -12.45 -2.81
C LYS A 106 -6.94 -11.25 -2.09
N CYS A 107 -6.78 -10.05 -2.65
CA CYS A 107 -7.42 -8.84 -2.15
C CYS A 107 -8.94 -8.92 -2.29
N GLU A 108 -9.46 -9.39 -3.42
CA GLU A 108 -10.90 -9.56 -3.63
C GLU A 108 -11.52 -10.57 -2.65
N ASP A 109 -10.87 -11.73 -2.46
CA ASP A 109 -11.30 -12.73 -1.47
C ASP A 109 -11.28 -12.17 -0.04
N LEU A 110 -10.22 -11.44 0.32
CA LEU A 110 -10.12 -10.80 1.63
C LEU A 110 -11.24 -9.77 1.84
N LEU A 111 -11.52 -8.94 0.85
CA LEU A 111 -12.60 -7.95 0.90
C LEU A 111 -13.96 -8.63 1.13
N ARG A 112 -14.24 -9.71 0.39
CA ARG A 112 -15.47 -10.49 0.54
C ARG A 112 -15.62 -11.03 1.97
N LYS A 113 -14.56 -11.65 2.51
CA LYS A 113 -14.56 -12.18 3.89
C LYS A 113 -14.79 -11.10 4.94
N LEU A 114 -14.22 -9.91 4.73
CA LEU A 114 -14.44 -8.79 5.63
C LEU A 114 -15.90 -8.33 5.55
N LYS A 115 -16.49 -8.18 4.37
CA LYS A 115 -17.90 -7.76 4.23
C LYS A 115 -18.88 -8.75 4.87
N THR A 116 -18.76 -10.05 4.57
CA THR A 116 -19.68 -11.06 5.11
C THR A 116 -19.62 -11.16 6.63
N GLY A 117 -18.43 -11.10 7.22
CA GLY A 117 -18.31 -11.06 8.66
C GLY A 117 -18.77 -9.74 9.29
N SER A 118 -18.97 -8.66 8.52
CA SER A 118 -19.45 -7.37 9.04
C SER A 118 -20.96 -7.40 9.17
N GLU A 119 -21.63 -7.94 8.16
CA GLU A 119 -23.07 -8.12 8.12
C GLU A 119 -23.54 -9.09 9.23
N ALA A 120 -22.76 -10.14 9.50
CA ALA A 120 -23.03 -11.05 10.61
C ALA A 120 -22.93 -10.37 12.00
N SER A 121 -21.96 -9.47 12.19
CA SER A 121 -21.81 -8.72 13.46
C SER A 121 -22.89 -7.63 13.62
N GLN A 122 -23.39 -7.04 12.53
CA GLN A 122 -24.44 -6.03 12.57
C GLN A 122 -25.84 -6.59 12.81
N LYS A 123 -26.10 -7.87 12.46
CA LYS A 123 -27.39 -8.54 12.73
C LYS A 123 -27.53 -9.07 14.16
N MET A 124 -26.44 -9.07 14.93
CA MET A 124 -26.37 -9.63 16.28
C MET A 124 -26.32 -8.55 17.39
N SER A 125 -26.41 -7.27 17.01
CA SER A 125 -26.52 -6.10 17.90
C SER A 125 -27.86 -5.43 17.65
#